data_AF-A0A1S3DS11-F1
#
_entry.id   AF-A0A1S3DS11-F1
#
_cell.length_a   1.000
_cell.length_b   1.000
_cell.length_c   1.000
_cell.angle_alpha   90.00
_cell.angle_beta   90.00
_cell.angle_gamma   90.00
#
_symmetry.space_group_name_H-M   'P 1'
#
loop_
_entity.id
_entity.type
_entity.pdbx_description
1 polymer ?
#
loop_
_entity_poly.entity_id
_entity_poly.type
_entity_poly.pdbx_seq_one_letter_code
_entity_poly.pdbx_strand_id
1 'polypeptide(L)'
;TDLSLQSLHILVLDDDKYGHDFLGEARFPLNRLRPHISRDLCLNLCKHYPVPREEEVWGEEECWQHGKIFLTLCFSTKKRALIVNLIKCTNLIPMDSNGFSDPFIKLYLKPDLHKRKYKTGVKWKTLNPIFNEEFAIETKITELSKQTLVITVWDKDYGKSNDYLGCLELCCNSKGDRLRHWVDMMKYPDHKHEGIHNLSIKPLSS
;
A
#
# COMPACT_ATOMS: atom_id res chain seq x y z
N THR A 1 2.10 5.35 38.58
CA THR A 1 1.94 4.23 37.64
C THR A 1 3.09 3.27 37.89
N ASP A 2 2.82 1.99 38.14
CA ASP A 2 3.87 1.02 38.41
C ASP A 2 4.63 0.68 37.11
N LEU A 3 5.90 1.09 37.04
CA LEU A 3 6.78 0.83 35.89
C LEU A 3 7.23 -0.64 35.83
N SER A 4 7.01 -1.43 36.88
CA SER A 4 7.48 -2.81 36.99
C SER A 4 6.82 -3.77 35.98
N LEU A 5 5.62 -3.41 35.51
CA LEU A 5 4.83 -4.16 34.54
C LEU A 5 4.92 -3.59 33.11
N GLN A 6 5.66 -2.50 32.93
CA GLN A 6 5.76 -1.81 31.65
C GLN A 6 7.02 -2.23 30.88
N SER A 7 6.94 -2.14 29.56
CA SER A 7 8.08 -2.34 28.66
C SER A 7 8.23 -1.15 27.75
N LEU A 8 9.47 -0.73 27.50
CA LEU A 8 9.79 0.15 26.39
C LEU A 8 9.64 -0.67 25.11
N HIS A 9 8.78 -0.22 24.22
CA HIS A 9 8.64 -0.78 22.89
C HIS A 9 9.19 0.26 21.92
N ILE A 10 10.03 -0.18 21.00
CA ILE A 10 10.69 0.64 20.00
C ILE A 10 10.27 0.08 18.64
N LEU A 11 9.67 0.92 17.82
CA LEU A 11 9.33 0.61 16.44
C LEU A 11 10.39 1.24 15.53
N VAL A 12 10.90 0.48 14.57
CA VAL A 12 11.83 0.98 13.56
C VAL A 12 11.14 0.92 12.22
N LEU A 13 10.94 2.10 11.65
CA LEU A 13 10.37 2.31 10.33
C LEU A 13 11.46 2.86 9.40
N ASP A 14 11.37 2.51 8.13
CA ASP A 14 12.07 3.23 7.07
C ASP A 14 11.29 4.52 6.79
N ASP A 15 11.93 5.69 6.87
CA ASP A 15 11.29 6.96 6.53
C ASP A 15 11.70 7.40 5.13
N ASP A 16 10.83 7.09 4.16
CA ASP A 16 11.11 7.24 2.75
C ASP A 16 9.95 7.91 2.01
N LYS A 17 10.26 8.51 0.85
CA LYS A 17 9.27 9.13 -0.07
C LYS A 17 8.09 8.21 -0.45
N TYR A 18 8.21 6.91 -0.20
CA TYR A 18 7.29 5.86 -0.64
C TYR A 18 6.31 5.37 0.47
N GLY A 19 6.46 5.87 1.69
CA GLY A 19 5.74 5.45 2.90
C GLY A 19 6.70 4.96 3.99
N HIS A 20 6.13 4.58 5.13
CA HIS A 20 6.89 4.00 6.24
C HIS A 20 6.90 2.48 6.17
N ASP A 21 7.98 1.89 5.66
CA ASP A 21 8.11 0.43 5.64
C ASP A 21 8.56 -0.05 7.02
N PHE A 22 7.85 -1.01 7.60
CA PHE A 22 8.23 -1.60 8.88
C PHE A 22 9.52 -2.41 8.74
N LEU A 23 10.59 -1.96 9.41
CA LEU A 23 11.89 -2.64 9.41
C LEU A 23 12.02 -3.63 10.56
N GLY A 24 11.34 -3.39 11.68
CA GLY A 24 11.31 -4.28 12.82
C GLY A 24 10.97 -3.60 14.13
N GLU A 25 10.69 -4.39 15.16
CA GLU A 25 10.42 -3.89 16.51
C GLU A 25 11.40 -4.46 17.55
N ALA A 26 11.63 -3.71 18.62
CA ALA A 26 12.37 -4.16 19.78
C ALA A 26 11.59 -3.84 21.06
N ARG A 27 11.70 -4.73 22.06
CA ARG A 27 11.02 -4.56 23.36
C ARG A 27 12.01 -4.76 24.51
N PHE A 28 11.91 -3.90 25.51
CA PHE A 28 12.75 -3.94 26.70
C PHE A 28 11.92 -3.71 27.98
N PRO A 29 11.83 -4.69 28.89
CA PRO A 29 11.11 -4.53 30.15
C PRO A 29 11.73 -3.45 31.04
N LEU A 30 10.93 -2.48 31.48
CA LEU A 30 11.41 -1.35 32.28
C LEU A 30 11.83 -1.77 33.69
N ASN A 31 11.32 -2.89 34.20
CA ASN A 31 11.76 -3.48 35.47
C ASN A 31 13.23 -3.92 35.48
N ARG A 32 13.89 -3.97 34.31
CA ARG A 32 15.33 -4.26 34.18
C ARG A 32 16.20 -3.00 34.22
N LEU A 33 15.60 -1.81 34.24
CA LEU A 33 16.30 -0.53 34.43
C LEU A 33 16.41 -0.20 35.91
N ARG A 34 17.54 0.40 36.29
CA ARG A 34 17.72 0.97 37.62
C ARG A 34 17.60 2.50 37.52
N PRO A 35 16.88 3.15 38.46
CA PRO A 35 16.81 4.61 38.48
C PRO A 35 18.21 5.22 38.52
N HIS A 36 18.40 6.32 37.78
CA HIS A 36 19.64 7.13 37.76
C HIS A 36 20.90 6.42 37.22
N ILE A 37 20.76 5.28 36.54
CA ILE A 37 21.85 4.58 35.87
C ILE A 37 21.55 4.49 34.38
N SER A 38 22.35 5.16 33.55
CA SER A 38 22.31 4.98 32.08
C SER A 38 22.89 3.63 31.70
N ARG A 39 22.30 3.01 30.69
CA ARG A 39 22.72 1.70 30.17
C ARG A 39 22.60 1.68 28.65
N ASP A 40 23.67 1.22 28.00
CA ASP A 40 23.65 0.95 26.58
C ASP A 40 23.09 -0.45 26.32
N LEU A 41 22.14 -0.54 25.39
CA LEU A 41 21.43 -1.77 25.06
C LEU A 41 21.55 -2.03 23.56
N CYS A 42 21.95 -3.25 23.20
CA CYS A 42 21.88 -3.74 21.83
C CYS A 42 20.73 -4.74 21.75
N LEU A 43 19.67 -4.39 21.02
CA LEU A 43 18.46 -5.19 20.89
C LEU A 43 18.32 -5.67 19.45
N ASN A 44 17.99 -6.95 19.26
CA ASN A 44 17.71 -7.49 17.94
C ASN A 44 16.28 -7.11 17.53
N LEU A 45 16.15 -6.65 16.28
CA LEU A 45 14.83 -6.39 15.69
C LEU A 45 14.09 -7.71 15.45
N CYS A 46 12.81 -7.71 15.78
CA CYS A 46 11.90 -8.84 15.64
C CYS A 46 10.74 -8.49 14.70
N LYS A 47 10.04 -9.53 14.21
CA LYS A 47 8.78 -9.36 13.48
C LYS A 47 7.71 -8.76 14.40
N HIS A 48 6.74 -8.08 13.78
CA HIS A 48 5.64 -7.39 14.47
C HIS A 48 4.96 -8.28 15.52
N TYR A 49 4.82 -7.75 16.74
CA TYR A 49 4.03 -8.36 17.79
C TYR A 49 2.79 -7.51 18.04
N PRO A 50 1.58 -8.01 17.73
CA PRO A 50 0.36 -7.24 17.93
C PRO A 50 0.18 -6.89 19.42
N VAL A 51 0.04 -5.60 19.72
CA VAL A 51 -0.24 -5.12 21.08
C VAL A 51 -1.68 -4.61 21.19
N PRO A 52 -2.36 -4.81 22.32
CA PRO A 52 -3.70 -4.24 22.51
C PRO A 52 -3.65 -2.71 22.44
N ARG A 53 -4.55 -2.11 21.65
CA ARG A 53 -4.64 -0.65 21.42
C ARG A 53 -3.40 -0.05 20.76
N GLU A 54 -2.81 -0.80 19.84
CA GLU A 54 -1.67 -0.39 19.00
C GLU A 54 -1.83 1.02 18.40
N GLU A 55 -3.04 1.32 17.91
CA GLU A 55 -3.40 2.61 17.30
C GLU A 55 -3.26 3.80 18.28
N GLU A 56 -3.59 3.62 19.55
CA GLU A 56 -3.41 4.66 20.59
C GLU A 56 -1.95 4.81 21.03
N VAL A 57 -1.15 3.74 20.92
CA VAL A 57 0.21 3.67 21.47
C VAL A 57 1.25 4.21 20.48
N TRP A 58 1.09 3.95 19.18
CA TRP A 58 2.09 4.28 18.17
C TRP A 58 1.82 5.57 17.39
N GLY A 59 0.60 6.09 17.43
CA GLY A 59 0.27 7.33 16.71
C GLY A 59 0.58 7.25 15.20
N GLU A 60 0.51 6.06 14.60
CA GLU A 60 0.78 5.86 13.16
C GLU A 60 -0.49 6.12 12.35
N GLU A 61 -0.76 7.40 12.14
CA GLU A 61 -1.91 7.78 11.35
C GLU A 61 -1.61 7.69 9.83
N GLU A 62 -0.50 8.17 9.27
CA GLU A 62 -0.53 8.50 7.83
C GLU A 62 -0.37 7.35 6.81
N CYS A 63 0.35 6.25 7.10
CA CYS A 63 0.69 5.24 6.07
C CYS A 63 -0.26 4.04 5.98
N TRP A 64 -1.02 3.74 7.04
CA TRP A 64 -2.05 2.69 7.04
C TRP A 64 -3.46 3.23 6.86
N GLN A 65 -3.67 4.55 7.02
CA GLN A 65 -4.98 5.18 6.95
C GLN A 65 -5.69 4.89 5.63
N HIS A 66 -4.99 4.97 4.51
CA HIS A 66 -5.61 4.94 3.18
C HIS A 66 -6.03 3.55 2.70
N GLY A 67 -5.76 2.50 3.50
CA GLY A 67 -6.12 1.12 3.22
C GLY A 67 -5.14 0.38 2.33
N LYS A 68 -5.49 -0.88 2.02
CA LYS A 68 -4.68 -1.80 1.22
C LYS A 68 -5.41 -2.19 -0.05
N ILE A 69 -4.65 -2.46 -1.11
CA ILE A 69 -5.15 -2.97 -2.38
C ILE A 69 -4.55 -4.34 -2.70
N PHE A 70 -5.41 -5.25 -3.14
CA PHE A 70 -5.08 -6.60 -3.59
C PHE A 70 -5.24 -6.66 -5.11
N LEU A 71 -4.17 -7.01 -5.80
CA LEU A 71 -4.20 -7.12 -7.25
C LEU A 71 -3.24 -8.21 -7.74
N THR A 72 -3.45 -8.66 -8.98
CA THR A 72 -2.49 -9.52 -9.68
C THR A 72 -1.96 -8.83 -10.92
N LEU A 73 -0.66 -8.98 -11.17
CA LEU A 73 -0.03 -8.55 -12.40
C LEU A 73 0.41 -9.76 -13.24
N CYS A 74 0.22 -9.67 -14.55
CA CYS A 74 0.68 -10.67 -15.51
C CYS A 74 0.98 -9.95 -16.82
N PHE A 75 2.21 -10.04 -17.33
CA PHE A 75 2.47 -9.62 -18.70
C PHE A 75 2.12 -10.77 -19.64
N SER A 76 1.10 -10.60 -20.48
CA SER A 76 0.75 -11.61 -21.47
C SER A 76 1.55 -11.40 -22.75
N THR A 77 2.41 -12.35 -23.09
CA THR A 77 3.22 -12.29 -24.32
C THR A 77 2.35 -12.41 -25.57
N LYS A 78 1.32 -13.26 -25.50
CA LYS A 78 0.33 -13.45 -26.59
C LYS A 78 -0.46 -12.19 -26.88
N LYS A 79 -0.97 -11.50 -25.84
CA LYS A 79 -1.76 -10.27 -26.00
C LYS A 79 -0.88 -9.02 -26.16
N ARG A 80 0.43 -9.12 -25.88
CA ARG A 80 1.36 -7.98 -25.80
C ARG A 80 0.78 -6.87 -24.91
N ALA A 81 0.36 -7.26 -23.72
CA ALA A 81 -0.34 -6.39 -22.79
C ALA A 81 -0.01 -6.75 -21.34
N LEU A 82 0.06 -5.72 -20.50
CA LEU A 82 0.05 -5.87 -19.06
C LEU A 82 -1.40 -6.13 -18.62
N ILE A 83 -1.63 -7.29 -18.04
CA ILE A 83 -2.90 -7.69 -17.45
C ILE A 83 -2.86 -7.33 -15.97
N VAL A 84 -3.78 -6.45 -15.56
CA VAL A 84 -3.95 -5.99 -14.19
C VAL A 84 -5.32 -6.47 -13.71
N ASN A 85 -5.34 -7.40 -12.76
CA ASN A 85 -6.56 -7.85 -12.12
C ASN A 85 -6.71 -7.16 -10.76
N LEU A 86 -7.70 -6.29 -10.63
CA LEU A 86 -8.02 -5.60 -9.38
C LEU A 86 -9.01 -6.47 -8.60
N ILE A 87 -8.55 -7.04 -7.48
CA ILE A 87 -9.34 -8.00 -6.70
C ILE A 87 -10.22 -7.25 -5.70
N LYS A 88 -9.60 -6.57 -4.74
CA LYS A 88 -10.29 -5.88 -3.65
C LYS A 88 -9.43 -4.80 -3.01
N CYS A 89 -10.08 -3.90 -2.27
CA CYS A 89 -9.41 -3.10 -1.25
C CYS A 89 -9.91 -3.47 0.14
N THR A 90 -9.12 -3.15 1.16
CA THR A 90 -9.50 -3.35 2.57
C THR A 90 -9.12 -2.14 3.41
N ASN A 91 -9.94 -1.82 4.40
CA ASN A 91 -9.73 -0.73 5.36
C ASN A 91 -9.49 0.63 4.66
N LEU A 92 -10.29 0.96 3.65
CA LEU A 92 -10.27 2.31 3.08
C LEU A 92 -10.75 3.33 4.11
N ILE A 93 -10.27 4.57 4.02
CA ILE A 93 -10.81 5.68 4.83
C ILE A 93 -12.28 5.95 4.47
N PRO A 94 -13.14 6.24 5.45
CA PRO A 94 -14.46 6.79 5.19
C PRO A 94 -14.36 8.27 4.85
N MET A 95 -14.90 8.69 3.71
CA MET A 95 -14.97 10.11 3.32
C MET A 95 -16.40 10.67 3.37
N ASP A 96 -17.42 9.80 3.35
CA ASP A 96 -18.81 10.25 3.49
C ASP A 96 -19.20 10.45 4.95
N SER A 97 -20.11 11.40 5.18
CA SER A 97 -20.71 11.66 6.50
C SER A 97 -21.47 10.45 7.09
N ASN A 98 -21.73 9.42 6.28
CA ASN A 98 -22.37 8.17 6.70
C ASN A 98 -21.38 7.16 7.31
N GLY A 99 -20.07 7.46 7.33
CA GLY A 99 -19.02 6.57 7.82
C GLY A 99 -18.56 5.50 6.83
N PHE A 100 -18.91 5.64 5.55
CA PHE A 100 -18.49 4.76 4.45
C PHE A 100 -17.86 5.58 3.31
N SER A 101 -17.59 4.90 2.19
CA SER A 101 -17.22 5.48 0.90
C SER A 101 -17.86 4.67 -0.22
N ASP A 102 -17.91 5.25 -1.40
CA ASP A 102 -18.33 4.66 -2.68
C ASP A 102 -17.11 4.45 -3.61
N PRO A 103 -16.16 3.56 -3.26
CA PRO A 103 -14.88 3.47 -3.92
C PRO A 103 -14.95 2.99 -5.37
N PHE A 104 -14.11 3.60 -6.20
CA PHE A 104 -13.76 3.13 -7.54
C PHE A 104 -12.29 3.39 -7.86
N ILE A 105 -11.73 2.60 -8.77
CA ILE A 105 -10.31 2.64 -9.08
C ILE A 105 -10.12 3.14 -10.52
N LYS A 106 -9.12 4.00 -10.71
CA LYS A 106 -8.59 4.37 -12.03
C LYS A 106 -7.16 3.86 -12.16
N LEU A 107 -6.78 3.35 -13.33
CA LEU A 107 -5.43 2.89 -13.61
C LEU A 107 -4.96 3.26 -15.01
N TYR A 108 -3.65 3.49 -15.13
CA TYR A 108 -2.97 3.84 -16.39
C TYR A 108 -1.45 3.63 -16.27
N LEU A 109 -0.75 3.57 -17.41
CA LEU A 109 0.72 3.54 -17.47
C LEU A 109 1.28 4.94 -17.72
N LYS A 110 2.42 5.29 -17.10
CA LYS A 110 3.19 6.51 -17.35
C LYS A 110 4.62 6.15 -17.80
N PRO A 111 5.20 6.77 -18.83
CA PRO A 111 4.57 7.71 -19.75
C PRO A 111 3.44 7.01 -20.54
N ASP A 112 2.31 7.70 -20.66
CA ASP A 112 1.13 7.17 -21.33
C ASP A 112 1.24 7.40 -22.84
N LEU A 113 1.73 6.39 -23.56
CA LEU A 113 1.90 6.46 -25.01
C LEU A 113 0.56 6.53 -25.76
N HIS A 114 -0.52 6.03 -25.16
CA HIS A 114 -1.82 5.88 -25.81
C HIS A 114 -2.95 6.69 -25.16
N LYS A 115 -2.64 7.48 -24.12
CA LYS A 115 -3.60 8.26 -23.31
C LYS A 115 -4.77 7.40 -22.79
N ARG A 116 -4.53 6.09 -22.58
CA ARG A 116 -5.59 5.14 -22.19
C ARG A 116 -5.69 5.07 -20.67
N LYS A 117 -6.84 5.52 -20.16
CA LYS A 117 -7.20 5.40 -18.75
C LYS A 117 -8.31 4.38 -18.60
N TYR A 118 -8.12 3.46 -17.67
CA TYR A 118 -9.11 2.45 -17.32
C TYR A 118 -9.74 2.81 -15.98
N LYS A 119 -10.98 2.39 -15.78
CA LYS A 119 -11.73 2.65 -14.55
C LYS A 119 -12.61 1.44 -14.22
N THR A 120 -12.72 1.10 -12.94
CA THR A 120 -13.63 0.07 -12.45
C THR A 120 -15.08 0.55 -12.33
N GLY A 121 -15.99 -0.39 -12.07
CA GLY A 121 -17.28 -0.07 -11.46
C GLY A 121 -17.12 0.62 -10.09
N VAL A 122 -18.14 1.38 -9.70
CA VAL A 122 -18.27 1.96 -8.35
C VAL A 122 -18.86 0.90 -7.43
N LYS A 123 -18.30 0.74 -6.23
CA LYS A 123 -18.85 -0.13 -5.18
C LYS A 123 -19.43 0.77 -4.10
N TRP A 124 -20.72 0.63 -3.85
CA TRP A 124 -21.45 1.56 -2.98
C TRP A 124 -21.31 1.18 -1.50
N LYS A 125 -21.15 2.19 -0.63
CA LYS A 125 -21.22 2.13 0.83
C LYS A 125 -20.34 1.03 1.43
N THR A 126 -19.06 1.03 1.08
CA THR A 126 -18.12 0.01 1.57
C THR A 126 -16.69 0.52 1.69
N LEU A 127 -16.03 0.17 2.79
CA LEU A 127 -14.59 0.37 2.99
C LEU A 127 -13.75 -0.85 2.59
N ASN A 128 -14.42 -1.93 2.19
CA ASN A 128 -13.81 -3.21 1.79
C ASN A 128 -14.36 -3.66 0.42
N PRO A 129 -14.21 -2.85 -0.64
CA PRO A 129 -14.80 -3.16 -1.94
C PRO A 129 -14.15 -4.38 -2.58
N ILE A 130 -14.99 -5.24 -3.18
CA ILE A 130 -14.56 -6.35 -4.03
C ILE A 130 -14.87 -5.97 -5.48
N PHE A 131 -13.83 -5.84 -6.29
CA PHE A 131 -13.92 -5.48 -7.71
C PHE A 131 -13.95 -6.73 -8.58
N ASN A 132 -12.90 -7.57 -8.51
CA ASN A 132 -12.65 -8.70 -9.41
C ASN A 132 -12.73 -8.28 -10.89
N GLU A 133 -12.09 -7.17 -11.24
CA GLU A 133 -12.10 -6.59 -12.58
C GLU A 133 -10.70 -6.68 -13.21
N GLU A 134 -10.63 -7.23 -14.43
CA GLU A 134 -9.38 -7.39 -15.20
C GLU A 134 -9.28 -6.33 -16.29
N PHE A 135 -8.10 -5.70 -16.39
CA PHE A 135 -7.77 -4.72 -17.41
C PHE A 135 -6.53 -5.16 -18.20
N ALA A 136 -6.60 -5.05 -19.52
CA ALA A 136 -5.48 -5.29 -20.41
C ALA A 136 -4.96 -3.97 -20.98
N ILE A 137 -3.74 -3.60 -20.59
CA ILE A 137 -3.07 -2.38 -21.06
C ILE A 137 -2.01 -2.79 -22.08
N GLU A 138 -2.25 -2.48 -23.35
CA GLU A 138 -1.31 -2.76 -24.45
C GLU A 138 0.03 -2.05 -24.22
N THR A 139 1.12 -2.82 -24.19
CA THR A 139 2.49 -2.33 -24.01
C THR A 139 3.49 -3.43 -24.36
N LYS A 140 4.76 -3.06 -24.57
CA LYS A 140 5.84 -4.05 -24.76
C LYS A 140 6.57 -4.30 -23.46
N ILE A 141 7.00 -5.55 -23.24
CA ILE A 141 7.80 -5.91 -22.07
C ILE A 141 9.08 -5.06 -21.95
N THR A 142 9.68 -4.66 -23.08
CA THR A 142 10.85 -3.78 -23.12
C THR A 142 10.54 -2.36 -22.64
N GLU A 143 9.30 -1.89 -22.84
CA GLU A 143 8.84 -0.56 -22.45
C GLU A 143 8.47 -0.51 -20.95
N LEU A 144 8.04 -1.64 -20.37
CA LEU A 144 7.70 -1.74 -18.93
C LEU A 144 8.84 -1.32 -18.00
N SER A 145 10.09 -1.49 -18.43
CA SER A 145 11.27 -1.05 -17.66
C SER A 145 11.32 0.48 -17.43
N LYS A 146 10.67 1.25 -18.30
CA LYS A 146 10.60 2.72 -18.28
C LYS A 146 9.21 3.24 -17.93
N GLN A 147 8.26 2.33 -17.68
CA GLN A 147 6.88 2.67 -17.37
C GLN A 147 6.59 2.47 -15.88
N THR A 148 5.62 3.24 -15.41
CA THR A 148 5.04 3.17 -14.07
C THR A 148 3.56 2.87 -14.22
N LEU A 149 3.11 1.77 -13.63
CA LEU A 149 1.70 1.52 -13.43
C LEU A 149 1.22 2.38 -12.27
N VAL A 150 0.30 3.31 -12.55
CA VAL A 150 -0.32 4.15 -11.55
C VAL A 150 -1.76 3.71 -11.36
N ILE A 151 -2.11 3.42 -10.11
CA ILE A 151 -3.44 3.04 -9.66
C ILE A 151 -3.88 4.08 -8.64
N THR A 152 -5.07 4.64 -8.81
CA THR A 152 -5.64 5.65 -7.90
C THR A 152 -7.04 5.23 -7.48
N VAL A 153 -7.32 5.32 -6.19
CA VAL A 153 -8.59 4.99 -5.57
C VAL A 153 -9.31 6.28 -5.24
N TRP A 154 -10.60 6.34 -5.55
CA TRP A 154 -11.43 7.52 -5.44
C TRP A 154 -12.77 7.17 -4.81
N ASP A 155 -13.34 8.09 -4.06
CA ASP A 155 -14.70 8.04 -3.58
C ASP A 155 -15.66 8.69 -4.60
N LYS A 156 -16.80 8.06 -4.88
CA LYS A 156 -17.79 8.60 -5.82
C LYS A 156 -18.84 9.39 -5.06
N ASP A 157 -18.69 10.70 -5.07
CA ASP A 157 -19.70 11.58 -4.50
C ASP A 157 -20.80 11.98 -5.50
N TYR A 158 -22.01 12.20 -4.99
CA TYR A 158 -23.12 12.81 -5.71
C TYR A 158 -23.18 14.31 -5.45
N GLY A 159 -23.17 15.12 -6.50
CA GLY A 159 -23.32 16.59 -6.40
C GLY A 159 -22.05 17.36 -6.00
N LYS A 160 -20.93 16.68 -5.71
CA LYS A 160 -19.60 17.29 -5.53
C LYS A 160 -18.52 16.57 -6.34
N SER A 161 -17.30 17.11 -6.33
CA SER A 161 -16.13 16.42 -6.87
C SER A 161 -15.83 15.17 -6.06
N ASN A 162 -15.38 14.11 -6.74
CA ASN A 162 -14.98 12.84 -6.13
C ASN A 162 -13.77 13.03 -5.20
N ASP A 163 -13.85 12.51 -3.99
CA ASP A 163 -12.75 12.54 -3.03
C ASP A 163 -11.64 11.53 -3.36
N TYR A 164 -10.40 11.89 -3.08
CA TYR A 164 -9.24 11.04 -3.33
C TYR A 164 -8.96 10.15 -2.12
N LEU A 165 -8.93 8.83 -2.33
CA LEU A 165 -8.73 7.85 -1.25
C LEU A 165 -7.30 7.36 -1.15
N GLY A 166 -6.52 7.36 -2.24
CA GLY A 166 -5.12 6.94 -2.22
C GLY A 166 -4.58 6.50 -3.57
N CYS A 167 -3.28 6.21 -3.64
CA CYS A 167 -2.64 5.64 -4.83
C CYS A 167 -1.65 4.53 -4.55
N LEU A 168 -1.41 3.73 -5.58
CA LEU A 168 -0.31 2.79 -5.69
C LEU A 168 0.43 3.05 -7.00
N GLU A 169 1.75 3.10 -6.94
CA GLU A 169 2.60 3.12 -8.14
C GLU A 169 3.57 1.95 -8.11
N LEU A 170 3.66 1.23 -9.23
CA LEU A 170 4.55 0.08 -9.42
C LEU A 170 5.46 0.34 -10.62
N CYS A 171 6.77 0.37 -10.39
CA CYS A 171 7.79 0.54 -11.43
C CYS A 171 9.16 0.01 -10.97
N CYS A 172 10.16 0.11 -11.86
CA CYS A 172 11.54 -0.27 -11.53
C CYS A 172 12.20 0.61 -10.46
N ASN A 173 11.64 1.80 -10.20
CA ASN A 173 12.14 2.72 -9.16
C ASN A 173 11.40 2.56 -7.83
N SER A 174 10.42 1.65 -7.75
CA SER A 174 9.81 1.26 -6.49
C SER A 174 10.84 0.57 -5.59
N LYS A 175 10.51 0.37 -4.32
CA LYS A 175 11.32 -0.39 -3.35
C LYS A 175 10.51 -1.56 -2.76
N GLY A 176 11.17 -2.43 -2.02
CA GLY A 176 10.54 -3.51 -1.25
C GLY A 176 9.60 -4.40 -2.06
N ASP A 177 8.42 -4.68 -1.50
CA ASP A 177 7.42 -5.56 -2.09
C ASP A 177 6.84 -5.01 -3.41
N ARG A 178 6.74 -3.68 -3.55
CA ARG A 178 6.29 -3.03 -4.79
C ARG A 178 7.26 -3.31 -5.95
N LEU A 179 8.56 -3.18 -5.70
CA LEU A 179 9.60 -3.50 -6.68
C LEU A 179 9.59 -4.98 -7.03
N ARG A 180 9.56 -5.85 -6.01
CA ARG A 180 9.53 -7.30 -6.21
C ARG A 180 8.35 -7.70 -7.11
N HIS A 181 7.15 -7.21 -6.80
CA HIS A 181 5.95 -7.52 -7.58
C HIS A 181 6.05 -7.07 -9.05
N TRP A 182 6.63 -5.89 -9.30
CA TRP A 182 6.84 -5.39 -10.66
C TRP A 182 7.90 -6.20 -11.43
N VAL A 183 9.04 -6.48 -10.79
CA VAL A 183 10.15 -7.21 -11.39
C VAL A 183 9.78 -8.67 -11.66
N ASP A 184 9.12 -9.34 -10.73
CA ASP A 184 8.68 -10.73 -10.90
C ASP A 184 7.72 -10.87 -12.08
N MET A 185 6.80 -9.91 -12.25
CA MET A 185 5.90 -9.85 -13.40
C MET A 185 6.63 -9.72 -14.74
N MET A 186 7.72 -8.94 -14.81
CA MET A 186 8.52 -8.83 -16.02
C MET A 186 9.43 -10.04 -16.24
N LYS A 187 9.98 -10.62 -15.17
CA LYS A 187 10.92 -11.74 -15.24
C LYS A 187 10.23 -13.05 -15.62
N TYR A 188 9.02 -13.25 -15.12
CA TYR A 188 8.21 -14.44 -15.39
C TYR A 188 6.90 -14.02 -16.06
N PRO A 189 6.93 -13.65 -17.35
CA PRO A 189 5.73 -13.33 -18.09
C PRO A 189 4.81 -14.55 -18.20
N ASP A 190 3.54 -14.30 -18.55
CA ASP A 190 2.45 -15.29 -18.62
C ASP A 190 2.13 -16.01 -17.30
N HIS A 191 2.77 -15.62 -16.19
CA HIS A 191 2.42 -16.04 -14.83
C HIS A 191 1.65 -14.94 -14.13
N LYS A 192 0.73 -15.34 -13.24
CA LYS A 192 0.02 -14.41 -12.36
C LYS A 192 0.85 -14.20 -11.10
N HIS A 193 1.18 -12.95 -10.83
CA HIS A 193 1.88 -12.52 -9.63
C HIS A 193 0.87 -11.80 -8.75
N GLU A 194 0.67 -12.27 -7.53
CA GLU A 194 -0.25 -11.65 -6.58
C GLU A 194 0.50 -10.66 -5.70
N GLY A 195 -0.12 -9.52 -5.40
CA GLY A 195 0.46 -8.51 -4.54
C GLY A 195 -0.57 -7.79 -3.70
N ILE A 196 -0.17 -7.50 -2.46
CA ILE A 196 -0.93 -6.71 -1.50
C ILE A 196 -0.08 -5.49 -1.17
N HIS A 197 -0.63 -4.30 -1.37
CA HIS A 197 0.12 -3.05 -1.22
C HIS A 197 -0.68 -2.04 -0.43
N ASN A 198 0.00 -1.27 0.43
CA ASN A 198 -0.58 -0.11 1.09
C ASN A 198 -0.79 1.02 0.09
N LEU A 199 -1.87 1.79 0.27
CA LEU A 199 -2.17 2.99 -0.51
C LEU A 199 -1.48 4.22 0.11
N SER A 200 -1.00 5.12 -0.74
CA SER A 200 -0.27 6.33 -0.36
C SER A 200 -1.06 7.62 -0.69
N ILE A 201 -0.80 8.70 0.05
CA ILE A 201 -1.52 9.99 -0.05
C ILE A 201 -1.19 10.77 -1.33
N LYS A 202 0.01 10.60 -1.91
CA LYS A 202 0.44 11.34 -3.10
C LYS A 202 1.03 10.42 -4.17
N PRO A 203 0.78 10.71 -5.47
CA PRO A 203 1.51 10.09 -6.58
C PRO A 203 3.02 10.31 -6.41
N LEU A 204 3.85 9.28 -6.63
CA LEU A 204 5.31 9.34 -6.44
C LEU A 204 5.96 10.31 -7.45
N SER A 205 5.28 10.56 -8.58
CA SER A 205 5.66 11.53 -9.60
C SER A 205 4.91 12.86 -9.41
N SER A 206 5.35 13.68 -8.46
CA SER A 206 5.15 15.14 -8.48
C SER A 206 6.51 15.83 -8.49
#